data_AF-A0A8R1TKA7-F1
#
_entry.id   AF-A0A8R1TKA7-F1
#
_cell.length_a   1.000
_cell.length_b   1.000
_cell.length_c   1.000
_cell.angle_alpha   90.00
_cell.angle_beta   90.00
_cell.angle_gamma   90.00
#
_symmetry.space_group_name_H-M   'P 1'
#
loop_
_entity.id
_entity.type
_entity.pdbx_description
1 polymer ?
#
loop_
_entity_poly.entity_id
_entity_poly.type
_entity_poly.pdbx_seq_one_letter_code
_entity_poly.pdbx_strand_id
1 'polypeptide(L)'
;MRYCLGSQMLRNSHGLRRVSECVLQNAIRTMYDNPYIKTFKPKKPPSPTFHKETTGLTGLFVDEHAHQNLLKEYGRLMKVLEQIPSHSSYRKYTEQLVKKRIALVQKEPDIQKLEERIGMGQIEEVIQQAKYEILAAKEILKSQAWEPLVEKAPEGQWNWPIV
;
A
#
# COMPACT_ATOMS: atom_id res chain seq x y z
N MET A 1 29.40 -24.15 -5.49
CA MET A 1 29.23 -24.89 -4.22
C MET A 1 29.75 -24.02 -3.08
N ARG A 2 28.89 -23.47 -2.22
CA ARG A 2 29.37 -22.85 -0.96
C ARG A 2 29.48 -23.95 0.09
N TYR A 3 30.70 -24.25 0.52
CA TYR A 3 31.00 -25.20 1.58
C TYR A 3 30.40 -24.70 2.90
N CYS A 4 29.36 -25.37 3.39
CA CYS A 4 28.73 -25.06 4.68
C CYS A 4 29.59 -25.68 5.80
N LEU A 5 30.59 -24.94 6.29
CA LEU A 5 31.58 -25.44 7.24
C LEU A 5 31.16 -25.35 8.72
N GLY A 6 30.03 -24.71 9.05
CA GLY A 6 29.50 -24.70 10.41
C GLY A 6 28.31 -25.66 10.62
N SER A 7 28.26 -26.26 11.80
CA SER A 7 27.07 -26.94 12.34
C SER A 7 26.80 -26.41 13.74
N GLN A 8 25.55 -26.07 14.04
CA GLN A 8 25.10 -25.66 15.36
C GLN A 8 24.08 -26.66 15.92
N MET A 9 23.99 -26.76 17.25
CA MET A 9 23.01 -27.60 17.92
C MET A 9 21.68 -26.87 18.00
N LEU A 10 20.63 -27.42 17.38
CA LEU A 10 19.25 -26.94 17.50
C LEU A 10 18.52 -27.80 18.54
N ARG A 11 17.75 -27.17 19.42
CA ARG A 11 16.92 -27.85 20.43
C ARG A 11 15.53 -28.09 19.83
N ASN A 12 15.14 -29.36 19.70
CA ASN A 12 13.83 -29.77 19.19
C ASN A 12 13.06 -30.53 20.30
N SER A 13 11.79 -30.86 20.04
CA SER A 13 10.92 -31.62 20.96
C SER A 13 11.50 -32.96 21.42
N HIS A 14 12.42 -33.54 20.63
CA HIS A 14 13.10 -34.81 20.92
C HIS A 14 14.56 -34.66 21.39
N GLY A 15 14.98 -33.45 21.79
CA GLY A 15 16.34 -33.17 22.27
C GLY A 15 17.19 -32.31 21.33
N LEU A 16 18.48 -32.19 21.66
CA LEU A 16 19.44 -31.40 20.86
C LEU A 16 19.90 -32.22 19.65
N ARG A 17 19.64 -31.71 18.45
CA ARG A 17 20.13 -32.29 17.19
C ARG A 17 21.15 -31.35 16.57
N ARG A 18 22.28 -31.89 16.11
CA ARG A 18 23.27 -31.12 15.36
C ARG A 18 22.72 -30.89 13.95
N VAL A 19 22.54 -29.63 13.58
CA VAL A 19 21.96 -29.22 12.29
C VAL A 19 22.99 -28.38 11.55
N SER A 20 23.12 -28.61 10.24
CA SER A 20 24.00 -27.81 9.38
C SER A 20 23.59 -26.33 9.42
N GLU A 21 24.54 -25.40 9.41
CA GLU A 21 24.26 -23.95 9.40
C GLU A 21 23.28 -23.55 8.29
N CYS A 22 23.33 -24.19 7.13
CA CYS A 22 22.41 -23.87 6.03
C CYS A 22 20.96 -24.23 6.36
N VAL A 23 20.74 -25.36 7.05
CA VAL A 23 19.40 -25.77 7.49
C VAL A 23 18.94 -24.88 8.65
N LEU A 24 19.86 -24.52 9.55
CA LEU A 24 19.62 -23.60 10.67
C LEU A 24 19.22 -22.20 10.17
N GLN A 25 19.95 -21.64 9.21
CA GLN A 25 19.68 -20.33 8.60
C GLN A 25 18.31 -20.29 7.90
N ASN A 26 17.83 -21.40 7.37
CA ASN A 26 16.51 -21.47 6.76
C ASN A 26 15.40 -21.68 7.81
N ALA A 27 15.68 -22.43 8.87
CA ALA A 27 14.72 -22.71 9.94
C ALA A 27 14.43 -21.50 10.83
N ILE A 28 15.37 -20.57 10.98
CA ILE A 28 15.26 -19.40 11.88
C ILE A 28 14.78 -18.13 11.14
N ARG A 29 14.46 -18.19 9.84
CA ARG A 29 13.95 -16.98 9.16
C ARG A 29 12.57 -16.65 9.71
N THR A 30 12.48 -15.54 10.44
CA THR A 30 11.17 -14.91 10.66
C THR A 30 10.54 -14.65 9.29
N MET A 31 9.21 -14.75 9.19
CA MET A 31 8.49 -14.46 7.93
C MET A 31 8.94 -13.12 7.29
N TYR A 32 9.32 -12.16 8.14
CA TYR A 32 9.77 -10.82 7.78
C TYR A 32 11.24 -10.75 7.31
N ASP A 33 12.06 -11.76 7.61
CA ASP A 33 13.43 -11.94 7.11
C ASP A 33 13.50 -12.77 5.82
N ASN A 34 12.48 -12.62 4.95
CA ASN A 34 12.51 -13.19 3.62
C ASN A 34 13.14 -12.20 2.63
N PRO A 35 14.29 -12.51 1.97
CA PRO A 35 14.92 -11.61 1.00
C PRO A 35 14.08 -11.40 -0.28
N TYR A 36 13.15 -12.30 -0.58
CA TYR A 36 12.29 -12.22 -1.78
C TYR A 36 11.06 -11.33 -1.58
N ILE A 37 10.73 -10.96 -0.34
CA ILE A 37 9.56 -10.15 -0.03
C ILE A 37 10.01 -8.82 0.58
N LYS A 38 9.87 -7.74 -0.18
CA LYS A 38 10.22 -6.38 0.27
C LYS A 38 9.06 -5.66 0.98
N THR A 39 7.83 -6.12 0.78
CA THR A 39 6.61 -5.45 1.26
C THR A 39 6.47 -5.49 2.79
N PHE A 40 6.75 -6.63 3.41
CA PHE A 40 6.50 -6.87 4.83
C PHE A 40 7.76 -6.76 5.68
N LYS A 41 8.74 -5.92 5.32
CA LYS A 41 9.91 -5.74 6.19
C LYS A 41 9.48 -5.13 7.52
N PRO A 42 10.04 -5.60 8.65
CA PRO A 42 9.63 -5.11 9.96
C PRO A 42 10.00 -3.62 10.04
N LYS A 43 9.00 -2.77 10.28
CA LYS A 43 9.24 -1.35 10.53
C LYS A 43 9.70 -1.15 11.97
N LYS A 44 10.35 -0.02 12.24
CA LYS A 44 10.64 0.38 13.61
C LYS A 44 9.31 0.45 14.37
N PRO A 45 9.23 -0.11 15.60
CA PRO A 45 8.03 0.03 16.42
C PRO A 45 7.75 1.51 16.68
N PRO A 46 6.48 1.89 16.91
CA PRO A 46 6.13 3.25 17.28
C PRO A 46 6.82 3.64 18.60
N SER A 47 7.01 4.94 18.83
CA SER A 47 7.53 5.40 20.12
C SER A 47 6.61 4.97 21.27
N PRO A 48 7.13 4.67 22.48
CA PRO A 48 6.33 4.23 23.61
C PRO A 48 5.34 5.29 24.12
N THR A 49 5.53 6.55 23.72
CA THR A 49 4.61 7.66 24.03
C THR A 49 3.44 7.74 23.03
N PHE A 50 3.51 7.02 21.91
CA PHE A 50 2.48 7.04 20.90
C PHE A 50 1.22 6.29 21.38
N HIS A 51 0.04 6.83 21.06
CA HIS A 51 -1.24 6.36 21.58
C HIS A 51 -1.68 4.98 21.03
N LYS A 52 -1.01 4.45 20.00
CA LYS A 52 -1.39 3.21 19.31
C LYS A 52 -0.19 2.27 19.18
N GLU A 53 -0.25 1.12 19.85
CA GLU A 53 0.85 0.13 19.80
C GLU A 53 0.78 -0.77 18.56
N THR A 54 -0.44 -1.14 18.15
CA THR A 54 -0.71 -2.02 17.01
C THR A 54 -1.98 -1.58 16.28
N THR A 55 -2.08 -1.90 14.98
CA THR A 55 -3.30 -1.74 14.19
C THR A 55 -4.27 -2.92 14.36
N GLY A 56 -3.80 -4.03 14.94
CA GLY A 56 -4.52 -5.30 14.97
C GLY A 56 -4.60 -6.03 13.63
N LEU A 57 -3.99 -5.48 12.56
CA LEU A 57 -4.05 -6.02 11.20
C LEU A 57 -2.70 -6.60 10.77
N THR A 58 -2.73 -7.80 10.19
CA THR A 58 -1.50 -8.48 9.75
C THR A 58 -0.86 -7.74 8.58
N GLY A 59 0.43 -7.44 8.69
CA GLY A 59 1.20 -6.76 7.64
C GLY A 59 0.97 -5.24 7.54
N LEU A 60 0.09 -4.67 8.37
CA LEU A 60 -0.14 -3.24 8.46
C LEU A 60 0.42 -2.67 9.76
N PHE A 61 1.65 -2.16 9.70
CA PHE A 61 2.32 -1.58 10.85
C PHE A 61 1.80 -0.16 11.15
N VAL A 62 1.71 0.17 12.44
CA VAL A 62 1.35 1.51 12.93
C VAL A 62 2.27 2.57 12.33
N ASP A 63 1.68 3.69 11.92
CA ASP A 63 2.41 4.84 11.41
C ASP A 63 2.32 6.02 12.40
N GLU A 64 3.44 6.31 13.07
CA GLU A 64 3.52 7.41 14.05
C GLU A 64 3.33 8.79 13.39
N HIS A 65 3.74 8.93 12.13
CA HIS A 65 3.72 10.21 11.41
C HIS A 65 2.66 10.20 10.30
N ALA A 66 1.47 9.65 10.61
CA ALA A 66 0.41 9.37 9.65
C ALA A 66 0.00 10.60 8.82
N HIS A 67 -0.21 11.77 9.43
CA HIS A 67 -0.57 13.00 8.70
C HIS A 67 0.47 13.40 7.66
N GLN A 68 1.76 13.41 8.03
CA GLN A 68 2.85 13.80 7.13
C GLN A 68 2.99 12.80 5.99
N ASN A 69 2.93 11.50 6.29
CA ASN A 69 3.02 10.45 5.30
C ASN A 69 1.82 10.48 4.34
N LEU A 70 0.61 10.71 4.84
CA LEU A 70 -0.59 10.82 4.02
C LEU A 70 -0.53 12.05 3.09
N LEU A 71 -0.14 13.22 3.61
CA LEU A 71 0.05 14.42 2.79
C LEU A 71 1.12 14.22 1.72
N LYS A 72 2.21 13.51 2.05
CA LYS A 72 3.27 13.16 1.10
C LYS A 72 2.77 12.28 -0.03
N GLU A 73 1.99 11.24 0.27
CA GLU A 73 1.41 10.38 -0.76
C GLU A 73 0.37 11.14 -1.61
N TYR A 74 -0.51 11.94 -1.01
CA TYR A 74 -1.43 12.78 -1.79
C TYR A 74 -0.71 13.82 -2.67
N GLY A 75 0.39 14.40 -2.20
CA GLY A 75 1.23 15.29 -3.00
C GLY A 75 1.86 14.58 -4.20
N ARG A 76 2.28 13.32 -4.04
CA ARG A 76 2.75 12.48 -5.17
C ARG A 76 1.62 12.17 -6.13
N LEU A 77 0.44 11.82 -5.63
CA LEU A 77 -0.75 11.56 -6.45
C LEU A 77 -1.11 12.78 -7.30
N MET A 78 -1.11 13.99 -6.71
CA MET A 78 -1.39 15.22 -7.43
C MET A 78 -0.42 15.45 -8.59
N LYS A 79 0.88 15.21 -8.39
CA LYS A 79 1.91 15.29 -9.45
C LYS A 79 1.70 14.28 -10.58
N VAL A 80 1.11 13.12 -10.30
CA VAL A 80 0.75 12.13 -11.33
C VAL A 80 -0.50 12.58 -12.07
N LEU A 81 -1.53 13.06 -11.35
CA LEU A 81 -2.76 13.57 -11.95
C LEU A 81 -2.52 14.78 -12.85
N GLU A 82 -1.54 15.64 -12.53
CA GLU A 82 -1.15 16.77 -13.39
C GLU A 82 -0.77 16.36 -14.83
N GLN A 83 -0.25 15.15 -15.01
CA GLN A 83 0.15 14.60 -16.32
C GLN A 83 -1.06 14.11 -17.14
N ILE A 84 -2.19 13.79 -16.50
CA ILE A 84 -3.43 13.40 -17.16
C ILE A 84 -4.13 14.67 -17.66
N PRO A 85 -4.80 14.73 -18.82
CA PRO A 85 -5.49 15.95 -19.25
C PRO A 85 -6.68 16.32 -18.34
N SER A 86 -6.92 17.62 -18.18
CA SER A 86 -7.95 18.19 -17.27
C SER A 86 -9.39 17.86 -17.65
N HIS A 87 -9.65 17.60 -18.93
CA HIS A 87 -10.98 17.19 -19.40
C HIS A 87 -11.30 15.73 -19.08
N SER A 88 -10.31 14.92 -18.70
CA SER A 88 -10.57 13.53 -18.32
C SER A 88 -11.44 13.47 -17.06
N SER A 89 -12.49 12.65 -17.12
CA SER A 89 -13.39 12.45 -15.99
C SER A 89 -12.64 11.93 -14.77
N TYR A 90 -11.69 11.01 -14.97
CA TYR A 90 -10.87 10.45 -13.90
C TYR A 90 -10.12 11.56 -13.15
N ARG A 91 -9.35 12.42 -13.84
CA ARG A 91 -8.64 13.53 -13.20
C ARG A 91 -9.58 14.49 -12.48
N LYS A 92 -10.69 14.88 -13.12
CA LYS A 92 -11.66 15.83 -12.56
C LYS A 92 -12.19 15.38 -11.21
N TYR A 93 -12.62 14.12 -11.08
CA TYR A 93 -13.22 13.61 -9.85
C TYR A 93 -12.18 13.20 -8.81
N THR A 94 -11.06 12.60 -9.23
CA THR A 94 -9.98 12.21 -8.31
C THR A 94 -9.33 13.42 -7.66
N GLU A 95 -9.06 14.49 -8.41
CA GLU A 95 -8.51 15.73 -7.83
C GLU A 95 -9.46 16.34 -6.80
N GLN A 96 -10.76 16.38 -7.08
CA GLN A 96 -11.75 16.91 -6.13
C GLN A 96 -11.79 16.08 -4.86
N LEU A 97 -11.77 14.75 -4.99
CA LEU A 97 -11.75 13.82 -3.85
C LEU A 97 -10.48 14.03 -3.00
N VAL A 98 -9.31 14.05 -3.65
CA VAL A 98 -8.02 14.20 -2.99
C VAL A 98 -7.91 15.57 -2.32
N LYS A 99 -8.33 16.66 -2.98
CA LYS A 99 -8.36 18.02 -2.38
C LYS A 99 -9.24 18.08 -1.15
N LYS A 100 -10.43 17.47 -1.17
CA LYS A 100 -11.32 17.36 0.00
C LYS A 100 -10.62 16.61 1.15
N ARG A 101 -9.96 15.49 0.86
CA ARG A 101 -9.24 14.71 1.87
C ARG A 101 -8.04 15.46 2.43
N ILE A 102 -7.24 16.13 1.60
CA ILE A 102 -6.13 16.99 2.05
C ILE A 102 -6.65 18.07 3.01
N ALA A 103 -7.76 18.72 2.68
CA ALA A 103 -8.35 19.75 3.54
C ALA A 103 -8.78 19.19 4.91
N LEU A 104 -9.33 17.97 4.96
CA LEU A 104 -9.65 17.29 6.22
C LEU A 104 -8.39 16.98 7.04
N VAL A 105 -7.34 16.45 6.40
CA VAL A 105 -6.07 16.12 7.05
C VAL A 105 -5.38 17.37 7.62
N GLN A 106 -5.47 18.51 6.93
CA GLN A 106 -4.92 19.78 7.42
C GLN A 106 -5.75 20.40 8.54
N LYS A 107 -7.07 20.19 8.54
CA LYS A 107 -7.99 20.76 9.53
C LYS A 107 -7.94 20.03 10.86
N GLU A 108 -7.81 18.69 10.85
CA GLU A 108 -7.88 17.87 12.06
C GLU A 108 -6.52 17.27 12.44
N PRO A 109 -5.89 17.75 13.53
CA PRO A 109 -4.63 17.20 14.01
C PRO A 109 -4.81 15.87 14.77
N ASP A 110 -6.00 15.61 15.30
CA ASP A 110 -6.32 14.38 16.04
C ASP A 110 -6.63 13.24 15.07
N ILE A 111 -5.94 12.10 15.22
CA ILE A 111 -6.06 10.95 14.32
C ILE A 111 -7.44 10.32 14.42
N GLN A 112 -7.99 10.14 15.62
CA GLN A 112 -9.28 9.46 15.81
C GLN A 112 -10.42 10.24 15.14
N LYS A 113 -10.47 11.56 15.38
CA LYS A 113 -11.44 12.45 14.72
C LYS A 113 -11.25 12.51 13.21
N LEU A 114 -10.01 12.44 12.73
CA LEU A 114 -9.72 12.39 11.30
C LEU A 114 -10.22 11.09 10.67
N GLU A 115 -10.00 9.94 11.31
CA GLU A 115 -10.50 8.63 10.88
C GLU A 115 -12.02 8.61 10.79
N GLU A 116 -12.72 9.12 11.82
CA GLU A 116 -14.19 9.25 11.83
C GLU A 116 -14.70 10.13 10.68
N ARG A 117 -14.04 11.26 10.41
CA ARG A 117 -14.45 12.18 9.35
C ARG A 117 -14.18 11.66 7.95
N ILE A 118 -13.11 10.89 7.76
CA ILE A 118 -12.81 10.27 6.47
C ILE A 118 -13.72 9.06 6.26
N GLY A 119 -13.95 8.25 7.28
CA GLY A 119 -14.85 7.09 7.26
C GLY A 119 -14.39 5.96 6.32
N MET A 120 -13.07 5.77 6.17
CA MET A 120 -12.48 4.80 5.22
C MET A 120 -11.60 3.75 5.91
N GLY A 121 -11.81 3.50 7.20
CA GLY A 121 -10.99 2.61 8.04
C GLY A 121 -9.91 3.37 8.82
N GLN A 122 -8.87 2.66 9.23
CA GLN A 122 -7.74 3.22 9.98
C GLN A 122 -6.88 4.12 9.09
N ILE A 123 -6.16 5.08 9.67
CA ILE A 123 -5.34 6.04 8.92
C ILE A 123 -4.25 5.34 8.09
N GLU A 124 -3.70 4.23 8.57
CA GLU A 124 -2.72 3.43 7.84
C GLU A 124 -3.32 2.78 6.58
N GLU A 125 -4.59 2.37 6.63
CA GLU A 125 -5.32 1.88 5.45
C GLU A 125 -5.54 3.00 4.44
N VAL A 126 -5.86 4.22 4.89
CA VAL A 126 -6.02 5.39 4.01
C VAL A 126 -4.69 5.74 3.32
N ILE A 127 -3.56 5.65 4.02
CA ILE A 127 -2.22 5.83 3.42
C ILE A 127 -1.97 4.76 2.35
N GLN A 128 -2.35 3.50 2.62
CA GLN A 128 -2.21 2.42 1.66
C GLN A 128 -3.11 2.62 0.43
N GLN A 129 -4.35 3.05 0.61
CA GLN A 129 -5.26 3.44 -0.47
C GLN A 129 -4.64 4.53 -1.34
N ALA A 130 -4.06 5.59 -0.75
CA ALA A 130 -3.40 6.64 -1.50
C ALA A 130 -2.24 6.11 -2.37
N LYS A 131 -1.46 5.15 -1.85
CA LYS A 131 -0.40 4.48 -2.62
C LYS A 131 -0.95 3.67 -3.78
N TYR A 132 -2.05 2.94 -3.57
CA TYR A 132 -2.71 2.20 -4.64
C TYR A 132 -3.30 3.13 -5.70
N GLU A 133 -3.86 4.27 -5.30
CA GLU A 133 -4.36 5.28 -6.23
C GLU A 133 -3.23 5.85 -7.10
N ILE A 134 -2.02 6.03 -6.55
CA ILE A 134 -0.85 6.43 -7.35
C ILE A 134 -0.51 5.37 -8.40
N LEU A 135 -0.57 4.09 -8.05
CA LEU A 135 -0.32 3.00 -9.01
C LEU A 135 -1.40 2.96 -10.08
N ALA A 136 -2.68 3.06 -9.68
CA ALA A 136 -3.80 3.13 -10.59
C ALA A 136 -3.68 4.33 -11.55
N ALA A 137 -3.38 5.53 -11.04
CA ALA A 137 -3.20 6.73 -11.85
C ALA A 137 -2.06 6.59 -12.87
N LYS A 138 -0.98 5.89 -12.53
CA LYS A 138 0.11 5.57 -13.47
C LYS A 138 -0.33 4.59 -14.56
N GLU A 139 -1.13 3.58 -14.22
CA GLU A 139 -1.69 2.68 -15.23
C GLU A 139 -2.72 3.38 -16.12
N ILE A 140 -3.52 4.31 -15.57
CA ILE A 140 -4.42 5.17 -16.35
C ILE A 140 -3.63 6.06 -17.31
N LEU A 141 -2.49 6.62 -16.87
CA LEU A 141 -1.60 7.37 -17.76
C LEU A 141 -1.08 6.52 -18.92
N LYS A 142 -0.66 5.28 -18.63
CA LYS A 142 -0.13 4.36 -19.62
C LYS A 142 -1.21 3.87 -20.60
N SER A 143 -2.44 3.66 -20.13
CA SER A 143 -3.54 3.17 -20.96
C SER A 143 -4.26 4.26 -21.74
N GLN A 144 -4.04 5.54 -21.40
CA GLN A 144 -4.67 6.70 -22.01
C GLN A 144 -6.20 6.57 -22.10
N ALA A 145 -6.82 6.03 -21.04
CA ALA A 145 -8.25 5.67 -21.03
C ALA A 145 -9.24 6.84 -21.24
N TRP A 146 -8.76 8.08 -21.32
CA TRP A 146 -9.57 9.26 -21.65
C TRP A 146 -9.66 9.52 -23.16
N GLU A 147 -8.87 8.84 -23.98
CA GLU A 147 -8.90 8.96 -25.43
C GLU A 147 -10.11 8.22 -26.01
N PRO A 148 -10.62 8.66 -27.17
CA PRO A 148 -11.69 7.93 -27.85
C PRO A 148 -11.23 6.51 -28.21
N LEU A 149 -12.19 5.62 -28.39
CA LEU A 149 -11.92 4.26 -28.84
C LEU A 149 -11.17 4.27 -30.17
N VAL A 150 -10.19 3.37 -30.31
CA VAL A 150 -9.40 3.19 -31.53
C VAL A 150 -10.30 2.86 -32.72
N GLU A 151 -11.31 2.02 -32.48
CA GLU A 151 -12.33 1.66 -33.46
C GLU A 151 -13.70 2.16 -33.01
N LYS A 152 -14.50 2.64 -33.97
CA LYS A 152 -15.89 2.97 -33.70
C LYS A 152 -16.64 1.66 -33.40
N ALA A 153 -17.44 1.67 -32.34
CA ALA A 153 -18.34 0.56 -32.06
C ALA A 153 -19.20 0.28 -33.30
N PRO A 154 -19.29 -0.99 -33.76
CA PRO A 154 -20.18 -1.36 -34.85
C PRO A 154 -21.62 -0.91 -34.57
N GLU A 155 -22.31 -0.45 -35.62
CA GLU A 155 -23.71 -0.09 -35.50
C GLU A 155 -24.52 -1.32 -35.07
N GLY A 156 -25.35 -1.14 -34.04
CA GLY A 156 -26.16 -2.20 -33.46
C GLY A 156 -25.46 -3.17 -32.51
N GLN A 157 -24.17 -3.00 -32.20
CA GLN A 157 -23.45 -3.85 -31.22
C GLN A 157 -24.17 -3.93 -29.86
N TRP A 158 -24.82 -2.83 -29.45
CA TRP A 158 -25.52 -2.70 -28.17
C TRP A 158 -27.04 -2.77 -28.30
N ASN A 159 -27.55 -3.12 -29.48
CA ASN A 159 -28.98 -3.32 -29.66
C ASN A 159 -29.39 -4.64 -29.01
N TRP A 160 -30.33 -4.54 -28.08
CA TRP A 160 -30.99 -5.69 -27.48
C TRP A 160 -32.49 -5.54 -27.72
N PRO A 161 -33.20 -6.57 -28.22
CA PRO A 161 -32.72 -7.91 -28.61
C PRO A 161 -31.88 -7.92 -29.90
N ILE A 162 -31.17 -9.03 -30.13
CA ILE A 162 -30.57 -9.35 -31.44
C ILE A 162 -31.75 -9.60 -32.38
N VAL A 163 -31.99 -8.67 -33.31
CA VAL A 163 -33.02 -8.85 -34.36
C VAL A 163 -32.43 -9.66 -35.50
#